data_AF-A0AAJ0E234-F1
#
_entry.id   AF-A0AAJ0E234-F1
#
_cell.length_a   1.000
_cell.length_b   1.000
_cell.length_c   1.000
_cell.angle_alpha   90.00
_cell.angle_beta   90.00
_cell.angle_gamma   90.00
#
_symmetry.space_group_name_H-M   'P 1'
#
loop_
_entity.id
_entity.type
_entity.pdbx_description
1 polymer ?
#
loop_
_entity_poly.entity_id
_entity_poly.type
_entity_poly.pdbx_seq_one_letter_code
_entity_poly.pdbx_strand_id
1 'polypeptide(L)'
;MRLLETKTLTLHEFVNGQAPVYAILSHTWGKGEVLFSDLEKGPSDKAGWNKIQSACRVASERGYDWIWIDTCCIDKASSSELSEAINSMFRWYKEADLCLAYLSDVVYYELADDCESDLVGSRWFTRGWTLQELLAPSSLDFYDRDWTLVGPRTDFRGVIEKKTGIESIYLSRERGLASASVAERMSWASRRTTTRIEDIAYCLLGIFDVNMPLIYGEGIKAFQRLQEAIIQDNDDQSIFAWGNPHEGNVVRIPSPLDGWSLLASSPSDFTYSGDVIPIFHVTTSARVRIENSGITFMTPLLAETPSKWVDGPSSTAFLAPLLCRRRTDIFNTIALSLHSTRRPSPNLDHPDRMSYYRVSNQLFKFPMTAWVNERLCSAFIYFKASRRFRDIGDERGYAPNWGCAIRTLPQGFTLGIPYSSTWGQHTGGMQPDILPITERLVGSYGLASPIVIPLHHYGYETILALVLQYQYMSTATGNGGSVIFDKAPSWMVNRVVSIPLGSTIEEVAETVRIESEAWPAEYVRQISGANRRVKPASFNDLFDRSSLRTYIRFHVGVSTERVHGNLQIIDVEDSGGSNVSLEVDHNGIYTPVKGTT
;
A
#
# COMPACT_ATOMS: atom_id res chain seq x y z
N MET A 1 -19.00 21.07 -26.33
CA MET A 1 -17.53 21.23 -26.45
C MET A 1 -17.20 21.81 -27.82
N ARG A 2 -16.10 22.54 -27.98
CA ARG A 2 -15.63 22.98 -29.30
C ARG A 2 -14.38 22.23 -29.72
N LEU A 3 -14.25 21.97 -31.02
CA LEU A 3 -13.06 21.37 -31.63
C LEU A 3 -12.55 22.27 -32.75
N LEU A 4 -11.25 22.20 -33.00
CA LEU A 4 -10.57 22.87 -34.09
C LEU A 4 -10.45 21.92 -35.29
N GLU A 5 -10.91 22.33 -36.46
CA GLU A 5 -10.72 21.58 -37.69
C GLU A 5 -9.25 21.69 -38.14
N THR A 6 -8.55 20.56 -38.30
CA THR A 6 -7.09 20.54 -38.48
C THR A 6 -6.62 21.15 -39.80
N LYS A 7 -7.47 21.14 -40.84
CA LYS A 7 -7.14 21.67 -42.18
C LYS A 7 -7.39 23.17 -42.30
N THR A 8 -8.49 23.65 -41.75
CA THR A 8 -8.94 25.04 -41.94
C THR A 8 -8.61 25.94 -40.75
N LEU A 9 -8.28 25.36 -39.59
CA LEU A 9 -8.10 26.04 -38.31
C LEU A 9 -9.35 26.83 -37.88
N THR A 10 -10.55 26.33 -38.24
CA THR A 10 -11.83 26.90 -37.81
C THR A 10 -12.41 26.14 -36.62
N LEU A 11 -13.03 26.86 -35.70
CA LEU A 11 -13.68 26.26 -34.52
C LEU A 11 -15.10 25.84 -34.84
N HIS A 12 -15.47 24.63 -34.40
CA HIS A 12 -16.82 24.09 -34.53
C HIS A 12 -17.33 23.65 -33.17
N GLU A 13 -18.60 23.92 -32.90
CA GLU A 13 -19.26 23.56 -31.65
C GLU A 13 -20.06 22.26 -31.80
N PHE A 14 -19.85 21.35 -30.85
CA PHE A 14 -20.52 20.06 -30.78
C PHE A 14 -21.25 19.94 -29.43
N VAL A 15 -22.53 19.62 -29.49
CA VAL A 15 -23.44 19.59 -28.31
C VAL A 15 -23.93 18.15 -28.09
N ASN A 16 -24.28 17.79 -26.85
CA ASN A 16 -24.94 16.52 -26.51
C ASN A 16 -24.21 15.24 -26.96
N GLY A 17 -22.87 15.19 -26.82
CA GLY A 17 -22.08 14.00 -27.14
C GLY A 17 -21.94 13.72 -28.64
N GLN A 18 -22.24 14.69 -29.50
CA GLN A 18 -22.10 14.59 -30.96
C GLN A 18 -20.68 14.90 -31.45
N ALA A 19 -19.69 14.91 -30.55
CA ALA A 19 -18.31 15.16 -30.94
C ALA A 19 -17.82 14.01 -31.86
N PRO A 20 -17.23 14.32 -33.03
CA PRO A 20 -16.59 13.31 -33.89
C PRO A 20 -15.36 12.74 -33.20
N VAL A 21 -14.72 11.73 -33.78
CA VAL A 21 -13.40 11.26 -33.32
C VAL A 21 -12.38 12.41 -33.43
N TYR A 22 -11.61 12.64 -32.38
CA TYR A 22 -10.69 13.78 -32.27
C TYR A 22 -9.39 13.41 -31.54
N ALA A 23 -8.34 14.14 -31.89
CA ALA A 23 -7.11 14.22 -31.10
C ALA A 23 -7.22 15.31 -30.03
N ILE A 24 -6.41 15.25 -28.98
CA ILE A 24 -6.36 16.27 -27.94
C ILE A 24 -4.91 16.69 -27.66
N LEU A 25 -4.67 17.99 -27.49
CA LEU A 25 -3.33 18.51 -27.18
C LEU A 25 -3.16 18.70 -25.67
N SER A 26 -2.23 17.95 -25.09
CA SER A 26 -1.69 18.20 -23.75
C SER A 26 -0.42 19.03 -23.86
N HIS A 27 -0.34 20.15 -23.15
CA HIS A 27 0.84 21.01 -23.20
C HIS A 27 0.97 21.91 -21.97
N THR A 28 2.14 22.51 -21.82
CA THR A 28 2.39 23.53 -20.81
C THR A 28 2.38 24.92 -21.43
N TRP A 29 1.59 25.84 -20.88
CA TRP A 29 1.44 27.17 -21.46
C TRP A 29 2.77 27.94 -21.47
N GLY A 30 3.06 28.58 -22.60
CA GLY A 30 4.23 29.42 -22.83
C GLY A 30 3.88 30.91 -22.89
N LYS A 31 4.84 31.71 -23.36
CA LYS A 31 4.59 33.12 -23.69
C LYS A 31 3.96 33.20 -25.09
N GLY A 32 2.98 34.08 -25.26
CA GLY A 32 2.32 34.28 -26.55
C GLY A 32 1.43 33.11 -26.96
N GLU A 33 0.66 32.56 -26.02
CA GLU A 33 -0.39 31.58 -26.34
C GLU A 33 -1.50 32.22 -27.17
N VAL A 34 -2.03 31.45 -28.12
CA VAL A 34 -3.19 31.83 -28.93
C VAL A 34 -4.45 31.42 -28.19
N LEU A 35 -5.27 32.41 -27.84
CA LEU A 35 -6.54 32.25 -27.15
C LEU A 35 -7.69 32.13 -28.15
N PHE A 36 -8.88 31.77 -27.65
CA PHE A 36 -10.11 31.71 -28.44
C PHE A 36 -10.31 32.97 -29.32
N SER A 37 -10.26 34.15 -28.70
CA SER A 37 -10.45 35.44 -29.39
C SER A 37 -9.33 35.80 -30.39
N ASP A 38 -8.15 35.21 -30.25
CA ASP A 38 -7.06 35.42 -31.21
C ASP A 38 -7.31 34.59 -32.47
N LEU A 39 -7.74 33.35 -32.30
CA LEU A 39 -8.02 32.43 -33.38
C LEU A 39 -9.16 32.94 -34.28
N GLU A 40 -10.19 33.56 -33.71
CA GLU A 40 -11.28 34.19 -34.46
C GLU A 40 -10.83 35.35 -35.36
N LYS A 41 -9.70 36.01 -35.02
CA LYS A 41 -9.14 37.10 -35.82
C LYS A 41 -8.28 36.60 -36.99
N GLY A 42 -8.01 35.29 -37.05
CA GLY A 42 -7.14 34.67 -38.03
C GLY A 42 -5.66 34.64 -37.60
N PRO A 43 -4.72 34.57 -38.56
CA PRO A 43 -3.30 34.42 -38.29
C PRO A 43 -2.74 35.45 -37.31
N SER A 44 -1.87 34.99 -36.41
CA SER A 44 -1.28 35.80 -35.35
C SER A 44 0.24 35.64 -35.32
N ASP A 45 0.97 36.73 -35.06
CA ASP A 45 2.44 36.71 -34.88
C ASP A 45 2.88 36.07 -33.55
N LYS A 46 1.91 35.60 -32.75
CA LYS A 46 2.15 34.91 -31.49
C LYS A 46 2.85 33.58 -31.73
N ALA A 47 3.86 33.26 -30.92
CA ALA A 47 4.56 31.97 -31.00
C ALA A 47 3.62 30.76 -30.85
N GLY A 48 2.53 30.91 -30.09
CA GLY A 48 1.48 29.89 -29.96
C GLY A 48 0.77 29.56 -31.27
N TRP A 49 0.82 30.43 -32.29
CA TRP A 49 0.23 30.16 -33.61
C TRP A 49 0.93 28.99 -34.30
N ASN A 50 2.27 29.01 -34.34
CA ASN A 50 3.06 27.91 -34.90
C ASN A 50 2.82 26.60 -34.14
N LYS A 51 2.61 26.67 -32.82
CA LYS A 51 2.27 25.51 -32.00
C LYS A 51 0.91 24.92 -32.40
N ILE A 52 -0.12 25.74 -32.59
CA ILE A 52 -1.44 25.29 -33.06
C ILE A 52 -1.33 24.66 -34.46
N GLN A 53 -0.63 25.32 -35.38
CA GLN A 53 -0.44 24.80 -36.74
C GLN A 53 0.27 23.44 -36.72
N SER A 54 1.30 23.30 -35.91
CA SER A 54 2.05 22.05 -35.78
C SER A 54 1.21 20.95 -35.13
N ALA A 55 0.43 21.27 -34.09
CA ALA A 55 -0.50 20.33 -33.47
C ALA A 55 -1.55 19.83 -34.47
N CYS A 56 -2.13 20.73 -35.27
CA CYS A 56 -3.09 20.38 -36.30
C CYS A 56 -2.46 19.55 -37.42
N ARG A 57 -1.23 19.89 -37.84
CA ARG A 57 -0.47 19.10 -38.82
C ARG A 57 -0.25 17.68 -38.32
N VAL A 58 0.28 17.50 -37.11
CA VAL A 58 0.53 16.18 -36.51
C VAL A 58 -0.78 15.39 -36.35
N ALA A 59 -1.86 16.02 -35.87
CA ALA A 59 -3.17 15.37 -35.78
C ALA A 59 -3.68 14.91 -37.16
N SER A 60 -3.57 15.76 -38.19
CA SER A 60 -3.97 15.45 -39.57
C SER A 60 -3.14 14.31 -40.17
N GLU A 61 -1.81 14.32 -39.97
CA GLU A 61 -0.91 13.23 -40.38
C GLU A 61 -1.26 11.89 -39.72
N ARG A 62 -1.81 11.93 -38.50
CA ARG A 62 -2.33 10.75 -37.78
C ARG A 62 -3.77 10.40 -38.13
N GLY A 63 -4.41 11.11 -39.07
CA GLY A 63 -5.74 10.80 -39.57
C GLY A 63 -6.90 11.49 -38.84
N TYR A 64 -6.63 12.50 -38.00
CA TYR A 64 -7.66 13.23 -37.27
C TYR A 64 -8.01 14.55 -37.96
N ASP A 65 -9.28 14.70 -38.35
CA ASP A 65 -9.82 15.96 -38.88
C ASP A 65 -10.08 17.01 -37.77
N TRP A 66 -10.13 16.56 -36.51
CA TRP A 66 -10.50 17.39 -35.36
C TRP A 66 -9.47 17.29 -34.24
N ILE A 67 -9.13 18.43 -33.65
CA ILE A 67 -8.28 18.50 -32.46
C ILE A 67 -8.88 19.42 -31.39
N TRP A 68 -8.80 19.02 -30.12
CA TRP A 68 -9.11 19.89 -28.99
C TRP A 68 -7.83 20.48 -28.40
N ILE A 69 -7.84 21.80 -28.16
CA ILE A 69 -6.73 22.54 -27.55
C ILE A 69 -7.31 23.52 -26.51
N ASP A 70 -6.96 23.34 -25.24
CA ASP A 70 -7.55 24.11 -24.13
C ASP A 70 -7.42 25.62 -24.30
N THR A 71 -6.31 26.12 -24.84
CA THR A 71 -6.05 27.57 -25.00
C THR A 71 -7.06 28.25 -25.93
N CYS A 72 -7.46 27.61 -27.03
CA CYS A 72 -8.30 28.20 -28.06
C CYS A 72 -9.68 27.55 -28.24
N CYS A 73 -9.92 26.34 -27.74
CA CYS A 73 -11.23 25.68 -27.80
C CYS A 73 -12.18 26.09 -26.65
N ILE A 74 -11.64 26.71 -25.60
CA ILE A 74 -12.41 27.24 -24.46
C ILE A 74 -12.39 28.77 -24.50
N ASP A 75 -13.57 29.39 -24.55
CA ASP A 75 -13.71 30.81 -24.28
C ASP A 75 -13.61 31.06 -22.77
N LYS A 76 -12.42 31.53 -22.36
CA LYS A 76 -12.12 31.82 -20.96
C LYS A 76 -12.70 33.15 -20.48
N ALA A 77 -13.25 33.97 -21.38
CA ALA A 77 -14.00 35.17 -21.01
C ALA A 77 -15.40 34.81 -20.49
N SER A 78 -15.96 33.68 -20.93
CA SER A 78 -17.21 33.12 -20.44
C SER A 78 -16.99 32.27 -19.18
N SER A 79 -17.39 32.79 -18.01
CA SER A 79 -17.24 32.08 -16.74
C SER A 79 -18.06 30.78 -16.67
N SER A 80 -19.25 30.76 -17.28
CA SER A 80 -20.09 29.57 -17.36
C SER A 80 -19.43 28.48 -18.19
N GLU A 81 -18.85 28.85 -19.34
CA GLU A 81 -18.17 27.89 -20.20
C GLU A 81 -16.88 27.39 -19.56
N LEU A 82 -16.07 28.27 -18.96
CA LEU A 82 -14.88 27.87 -18.23
C LEU A 82 -15.20 26.86 -17.12
N SER A 83 -16.30 27.08 -16.40
CA SER A 83 -16.80 26.18 -15.37
C SER A 83 -17.21 24.82 -15.92
N GLU A 84 -17.98 24.79 -17.01
CA GLU A 84 -18.37 23.55 -17.69
C GLU A 84 -17.13 22.80 -18.21
N ALA A 85 -16.19 23.53 -18.81
CA ALA A 85 -14.99 22.96 -19.41
C ALA A 85 -14.09 22.30 -18.37
N ILE A 86 -13.83 22.95 -17.24
CA ILE A 86 -12.99 22.38 -16.17
C ILE A 86 -13.63 21.13 -15.56
N ASN A 87 -14.94 21.13 -15.31
CA ASN A 87 -15.65 19.94 -14.79
C ASN A 87 -15.73 18.81 -15.86
N SER A 88 -15.56 19.13 -17.15
CA SER A 88 -15.61 18.17 -18.25
C SER A 88 -14.24 17.73 -18.77
N MET A 89 -13.15 18.42 -18.39
CA MET A 89 -11.84 18.28 -19.04
C MET A 89 -11.30 16.85 -18.96
N PHE A 90 -11.39 16.21 -17.79
CA PHE A 90 -10.97 14.82 -17.64
C PHE A 90 -11.72 13.88 -18.59
N ARG A 91 -13.04 14.08 -18.75
CA ARG A 91 -13.86 13.30 -19.69
C ARG A 91 -13.40 13.54 -21.13
N TRP A 92 -13.13 14.79 -21.52
CA TRP A 92 -12.64 15.11 -22.85
C TRP A 92 -11.26 14.50 -23.15
N TYR A 93 -10.36 14.42 -22.17
CA TYR A 93 -9.11 13.67 -22.35
C TYR A 93 -9.34 12.16 -22.42
N LYS A 94 -10.30 11.63 -21.64
CA LYS A 94 -10.64 10.21 -21.64
C LYS A 94 -11.30 9.73 -22.93
N GLU A 95 -12.11 10.58 -23.56
CA GLU A 95 -12.87 10.30 -24.79
C GLU A 95 -12.08 10.61 -26.06
N ALA A 96 -10.97 11.36 -25.98
CA ALA A 96 -10.08 11.57 -27.10
C ALA A 96 -9.41 10.26 -27.52
N ASP A 97 -9.27 10.05 -28.82
CA ASP A 97 -8.68 8.82 -29.37
C ASP A 97 -7.14 8.84 -29.30
N LEU A 98 -6.55 10.05 -29.36
CA LEU A 98 -5.12 10.28 -29.20
C LEU A 98 -4.85 11.57 -28.43
N CYS A 99 -4.04 11.48 -27.37
CA CYS A 99 -3.46 12.64 -26.69
C CYS A 99 -2.04 12.92 -27.21
N LEU A 100 -1.81 14.12 -27.72
CA LEU A 100 -0.50 14.62 -28.12
C LEU A 100 0.10 15.38 -26.93
N ALA A 101 1.08 14.80 -26.23
CA ALA A 101 1.77 15.47 -25.13
C ALA A 101 3.00 16.22 -25.66
N TYR A 102 2.86 17.54 -25.83
CA TYR A 102 3.91 18.41 -26.35
C TYR A 102 4.85 18.92 -25.24
N LEU A 103 6.11 18.51 -25.31
CA LEU A 103 7.18 18.80 -24.36
C LEU A 103 8.07 19.92 -24.92
N SER A 104 7.66 21.17 -24.69
CA SER A 104 8.34 22.37 -25.22
C SER A 104 9.82 22.54 -24.80
N ASP A 105 10.24 21.83 -23.77
CA ASP A 105 11.55 21.90 -23.12
C ASP A 105 12.41 20.66 -23.30
N VAL A 106 11.97 19.71 -24.14
CA VAL A 106 12.71 18.48 -24.47
C VAL A 106 13.22 18.56 -25.91
N VAL A 107 14.43 18.08 -26.13
CA VAL A 107 15.02 17.87 -27.47
C VAL A 107 15.32 16.39 -27.60
N TYR A 108 14.72 15.73 -28.59
CA TYR A 108 14.91 14.30 -28.76
C TYR A 108 16.04 13.99 -29.75
N TYR A 109 16.90 13.04 -29.37
CA TYR A 109 17.95 12.50 -30.23
C TYR A 109 17.86 10.96 -30.22
N GLU A 110 17.59 10.33 -31.37
CA GLU A 110 17.38 8.87 -31.49
C GLU A 110 18.54 8.00 -30.98
N LEU A 111 19.76 8.54 -30.89
CA LEU A 111 20.98 7.81 -30.53
C LEU A 111 21.47 8.05 -29.09
N ALA A 112 20.72 8.80 -28.26
CA ALA A 112 21.15 9.18 -26.93
C ALA A 112 20.48 8.35 -25.82
N ASP A 113 21.29 7.72 -24.95
CA ASP A 113 20.83 7.05 -23.73
C ASP A 113 20.15 8.02 -22.73
N ASP A 114 20.36 9.33 -22.87
CA ASP A 114 19.85 10.35 -21.96
C ASP A 114 18.37 10.74 -22.21
N CYS A 115 17.71 10.20 -23.24
CA CYS A 115 16.37 10.66 -23.66
C CYS A 115 15.30 10.47 -22.56
N GLU A 116 15.39 9.40 -21.77
CA GLU A 116 14.50 9.15 -20.64
C GLU A 116 14.68 10.21 -19.54
N SER A 117 15.92 10.67 -19.34
CA SER A 117 16.24 11.66 -18.31
C SER A 117 15.71 13.04 -18.67
N ASP A 118 15.80 13.43 -19.96
CA ASP A 118 15.28 14.70 -20.47
C ASP A 118 13.74 14.72 -20.44
N LEU A 119 13.09 13.62 -20.84
CA LEU A 119 11.64 13.48 -20.77
C LEU A 119 11.14 13.67 -19.34
N VAL A 120 11.77 13.01 -18.36
CA VAL A 120 11.43 13.14 -16.93
C VAL A 120 11.81 14.49 -16.34
N GLY A 121 12.81 15.15 -16.92
CA GLY A 121 13.23 16.51 -16.59
C GLY A 121 12.19 17.56 -17.01
N SER A 122 11.32 17.25 -17.97
CA SER A 122 10.34 18.20 -18.51
C SER A 122 9.43 18.78 -17.43
N ARG A 123 9.19 20.09 -17.55
CA ARG A 123 8.19 20.84 -16.77
C ARG A 123 6.77 20.29 -16.95
N TRP A 124 6.52 19.49 -17.98
CA TRP A 124 5.24 18.83 -18.17
C TRP A 124 4.89 17.92 -16.99
N PHE A 125 5.86 17.21 -16.40
CA PHE A 125 5.62 16.34 -15.23
C PHE A 125 5.41 17.08 -13.91
N THR A 126 5.68 18.38 -13.86
CA THR A 126 5.53 19.21 -12.65
C THR A 126 4.32 20.13 -12.68
N ARG A 127 3.56 20.16 -13.79
CA ARG A 127 2.33 20.94 -13.92
C ARG A 127 1.13 20.20 -13.34
N GLY A 128 0.24 20.87 -12.61
CA GLY A 128 -0.95 20.26 -12.00
C GLY A 128 -1.89 19.63 -13.05
N TRP A 129 -2.31 20.43 -14.03
CA TRP A 129 -3.25 20.03 -15.07
C TRP A 129 -2.82 18.81 -15.88
N THR A 130 -1.53 18.66 -16.18
CA THR A 130 -1.01 17.53 -16.97
C THR A 130 -1.13 16.18 -16.26
N LEU A 131 -1.50 16.13 -14.97
CA LEU A 131 -1.76 14.87 -14.28
C LEU A 131 -2.97 14.14 -14.84
N GLN A 132 -4.10 14.85 -15.01
CA GLN A 132 -5.26 14.24 -15.66
C GLN A 132 -4.98 13.96 -17.14
N GLU A 133 -4.16 14.77 -17.79
CA GLU A 133 -3.77 14.59 -19.20
C GLU A 133 -2.89 13.34 -19.38
N LEU A 134 -2.13 12.95 -18.36
CA LEU A 134 -1.36 11.70 -18.30
C LEU A 134 -2.24 10.47 -18.06
N LEU A 135 -3.27 10.61 -17.22
CA LEU A 135 -4.04 9.48 -16.67
C LEU A 135 -5.33 9.19 -17.41
N ALA A 136 -6.01 10.20 -17.94
CA ALA A 136 -7.32 10.07 -18.55
C ALA A 136 -7.31 9.42 -19.95
N PRO A 137 -6.40 9.80 -20.88
CA PRO A 137 -6.41 9.26 -22.24
C PRO A 137 -6.15 7.75 -22.30
N SER A 138 -6.71 7.09 -23.31
CA SER A 138 -6.39 5.69 -23.64
C SER A 138 -5.03 5.59 -24.33
N SER A 139 -4.80 6.49 -25.29
CA SER A 139 -3.56 6.63 -26.05
C SER A 139 -2.92 8.00 -25.80
N LEU A 140 -1.61 8.02 -25.55
CA LEU A 140 -0.83 9.24 -25.34
C LEU A 140 0.55 9.08 -25.96
N ASP A 141 0.90 10.00 -26.85
CA ASP A 141 2.19 10.07 -27.52
C ASP A 141 2.94 11.33 -27.08
N PHE A 142 4.19 11.18 -26.68
CA PHE A 142 5.06 12.30 -26.34
C PHE A 142 5.75 12.85 -27.58
N TYR A 143 5.72 14.18 -27.72
CA TYR A 143 6.41 14.92 -28.78
C TYR A 143 7.36 15.93 -28.16
N ASP A 144 8.55 16.06 -28.73
CA ASP A 144 9.53 17.03 -28.29
C ASP A 144 9.21 18.46 -28.80
N ARG A 145 10.10 19.42 -28.53
CA ARG A 145 9.92 20.82 -28.92
C ARG A 145 9.80 21.05 -30.44
N ASP A 146 10.30 20.13 -31.25
CA ASP A 146 10.32 20.22 -32.71
C ASP A 146 9.22 19.36 -33.35
N TRP A 147 8.30 18.84 -32.52
CA TRP A 147 7.21 17.93 -32.91
C TRP A 147 7.70 16.59 -33.46
N THR A 148 8.88 16.15 -33.03
CA THR A 148 9.38 14.80 -33.26
C THR A 148 8.74 13.86 -32.25
N LEU A 149 8.25 12.71 -32.73
CA LEU A 149 7.69 11.68 -31.84
C LEU A 149 8.81 11.09 -30.99
N VAL A 150 8.68 11.25 -29.67
CA VAL A 150 9.57 10.63 -28.68
C VAL A 150 9.15 9.18 -28.43
N GLY A 151 7.84 8.95 -28.34
CA GLY A 151 7.25 7.62 -28.19
C GLY A 151 5.95 7.63 -27.38
N PRO A 152 5.24 6.49 -27.34
CA PRO A 152 4.00 6.35 -26.58
C PRO A 152 4.24 6.23 -25.08
N ARG A 153 3.25 6.62 -24.27
CA ARG A 153 3.26 6.47 -22.80
C ARG A 153 3.57 5.05 -22.33
N THR A 154 3.20 4.04 -23.13
CA THR A 154 3.44 2.63 -22.82
C THR A 154 4.91 2.27 -22.71
N ASP A 155 5.77 2.98 -23.44
CA ASP A 155 7.20 2.65 -23.52
C ASP A 155 7.96 3.28 -22.34
N PHE A 156 7.41 4.34 -21.76
CA PHE A 156 8.01 5.08 -20.64
C PHE A 156 7.37 4.76 -19.28
N ARG A 157 6.62 3.66 -19.14
CA ARG A 157 5.88 3.33 -17.90
C ARG A 157 6.76 3.30 -16.65
N GLY A 158 7.86 2.55 -16.67
CA GLY A 158 8.77 2.44 -15.53
C GLY A 158 9.45 3.78 -15.17
N VAL A 159 9.75 4.57 -16.19
CA VAL A 159 10.35 5.90 -16.07
C VAL A 159 9.37 6.90 -15.43
N ILE A 160 8.12 6.89 -15.88
CA ILE A 160 7.03 7.71 -15.34
C ILE A 160 6.71 7.28 -13.91
N GLU A 161 6.64 5.98 -13.63
CA GLU A 161 6.41 5.44 -12.29
C GLU A 161 7.47 5.92 -11.31
N LYS A 162 8.76 5.80 -11.67
CA LYS A 162 9.87 6.28 -10.84
C LYS A 162 9.80 7.79 -10.56
N LYS A 163 9.37 8.59 -11.54
CA LYS A 163 9.27 10.06 -11.39
C LYS A 163 8.07 10.48 -10.55
N THR A 164 6.92 9.85 -10.77
CA THR A 164 5.62 10.35 -10.30
C THR A 164 5.08 9.57 -9.10
N GLY A 165 5.57 8.35 -8.86
CA GLY A 165 5.00 7.41 -7.90
C GLY A 165 3.70 6.76 -8.37
N ILE A 166 3.30 6.97 -9.63
CA ILE A 166 2.11 6.34 -10.22
C ILE A 166 2.51 4.97 -10.75
N GLU A 167 1.99 3.91 -10.14
CA GLU A 167 2.32 2.53 -10.56
C GLU A 167 1.94 2.27 -12.03
N SER A 168 2.78 1.49 -12.70
CA SER A 168 2.60 1.12 -14.11
C SER A 168 1.24 0.49 -14.42
N ILE A 169 0.59 -0.16 -13.45
CA ILE A 169 -0.76 -0.72 -13.59
C ILE A 169 -1.84 0.34 -13.88
N TYR A 170 -1.70 1.56 -13.35
CA TYR A 170 -2.63 2.67 -13.62
C TYR A 170 -2.31 3.33 -14.97
N LEU A 171 -1.02 3.43 -15.32
CA LEU A 171 -0.58 3.91 -16.62
C LEU A 171 -1.03 2.95 -17.73
N SER A 172 -1.02 1.65 -17.49
CA SER A 172 -1.46 0.63 -18.44
C SER A 172 -2.99 0.49 -18.50
N ARG A 173 -3.71 1.16 -17.58
CA ARG A 173 -5.16 1.06 -17.40
C ARG A 173 -5.66 -0.36 -17.08
N GLU A 174 -4.77 -1.23 -16.59
CA GLU A 174 -5.14 -2.54 -16.05
C GLU A 174 -5.99 -2.39 -14.79
N ARG A 175 -5.78 -1.29 -14.04
CA ARG A 175 -6.66 -0.86 -12.95
C ARG A 175 -7.21 0.54 -13.21
N GLY A 176 -8.47 0.74 -12.86
CA GLY A 176 -9.09 2.06 -12.84
C GLY A 176 -8.55 2.91 -11.70
N LEU A 177 -8.49 4.23 -11.89
CA LEU A 177 -7.97 5.15 -10.86
C LEU A 177 -8.73 5.04 -9.53
N ALA A 178 -10.03 4.70 -9.56
CA ALA A 178 -10.86 4.53 -8.37
C ALA A 178 -10.43 3.34 -7.47
N SER A 179 -9.59 2.41 -7.96
CA SER A 179 -9.03 1.35 -7.10
C SER A 179 -7.87 1.82 -6.23
N ALA A 180 -7.26 2.96 -6.58
CA ALA A 180 -6.26 3.62 -5.74
C ALA A 180 -6.96 4.33 -4.58
N SER A 181 -6.33 4.34 -3.42
CA SER A 181 -6.85 5.08 -2.26
C SER A 181 -6.90 6.58 -2.53
N VAL A 182 -7.68 7.32 -1.74
CA VAL A 182 -7.67 8.79 -1.79
C VAL A 182 -6.26 9.32 -1.53
N ALA A 183 -5.56 8.79 -0.53
CA ALA A 183 -4.18 9.18 -0.23
C ALA A 183 -3.20 8.93 -1.39
N GLU A 184 -3.31 7.77 -2.03
CA GLU A 184 -2.47 7.40 -3.17
C GLU A 184 -2.70 8.35 -4.34
N ARG A 185 -3.96 8.62 -4.69
CA ARG A 185 -4.32 9.59 -5.74
C ARG A 185 -3.85 11.01 -5.43
N MET A 186 -3.97 11.45 -4.17
CA MET A 186 -3.45 12.76 -3.74
C MET A 186 -1.92 12.82 -3.88
N SER A 187 -1.22 11.72 -3.60
CA SER A 187 0.24 11.65 -3.71
C SER A 187 0.74 11.89 -5.16
N TRP A 188 -0.03 11.49 -6.17
CA TRP A 188 0.30 11.70 -7.58
C TRP A 188 0.39 13.20 -7.97
N ALA A 189 -0.27 14.05 -7.18
CA ALA A 189 -0.26 15.51 -7.35
C ALA A 189 0.73 16.22 -6.41
N SER A 190 1.39 15.51 -5.49
CA SER A 190 2.13 16.13 -4.38
C SER A 190 3.34 16.97 -4.81
N ARG A 191 3.93 16.65 -5.96
CA ARG A 191 5.09 17.33 -6.54
C ARG A 191 4.73 18.25 -7.71
N ARG A 192 3.44 18.51 -7.91
CA ARG A 192 2.92 19.32 -9.01
C ARG A 192 2.54 20.72 -8.55
N THR A 193 2.59 21.67 -9.47
CA THR A 193 2.36 23.10 -9.22
C THR A 193 1.40 23.69 -10.24
N THR A 194 0.66 24.71 -9.82
CA THR A 194 -0.30 25.44 -10.64
C THR A 194 -0.01 26.93 -10.59
N THR A 195 -0.49 27.66 -11.61
CA THR A 195 -0.30 29.13 -11.67
C THR A 195 -1.27 29.85 -10.74
N ARG A 196 -2.55 29.46 -10.78
CA ARG A 196 -3.53 29.88 -9.78
C ARG A 196 -3.53 28.88 -8.65
N ILE A 197 -3.64 29.36 -7.42
CA ILE A 197 -3.58 28.50 -6.25
C ILE A 197 -4.79 27.55 -6.21
N GLU A 198 -5.96 27.98 -6.66
CA GLU A 198 -7.19 27.17 -6.68
C GLU A 198 -7.12 26.02 -7.70
N ASP A 199 -6.35 26.21 -8.78
CA ASP A 199 -6.21 25.19 -9.82
C ASP A 199 -5.58 23.89 -9.28
N ILE A 200 -4.87 23.92 -8.13
CA ILE A 200 -4.35 22.70 -7.50
C ILE A 200 -5.47 21.75 -7.09
N ALA A 201 -6.65 22.29 -6.79
CA ALA A 201 -7.85 21.53 -6.51
C ALA A 201 -8.58 21.17 -7.80
N TYR A 202 -8.77 22.15 -8.70
CA TYR A 202 -9.57 21.98 -9.90
C TYR A 202 -8.96 20.97 -10.90
N CYS A 203 -7.63 20.85 -10.95
CA CYS A 203 -6.99 19.85 -11.81
C CYS A 203 -7.17 18.40 -11.32
N LEU A 204 -7.74 18.20 -10.12
CA LEU A 204 -7.95 16.88 -9.52
C LEU A 204 -9.40 16.39 -9.59
N LEU A 205 -10.35 17.25 -10.01
CA LEU A 205 -11.79 16.93 -10.01
C LEU A 205 -12.10 15.61 -10.71
N GLY A 206 -11.59 15.42 -11.94
CA GLY A 206 -11.83 14.19 -12.68
C GLY A 206 -11.03 12.97 -12.21
N ILE A 207 -9.93 13.17 -11.48
CA ILE A 207 -9.18 12.06 -10.85
C ILE A 207 -9.97 11.48 -9.68
N PHE A 208 -10.71 12.36 -8.98
CA PHE A 208 -11.57 11.98 -7.87
C PHE A 208 -13.04 11.74 -8.26
N ASP A 209 -13.41 12.03 -9.50
CA ASP A 209 -14.78 11.95 -10.04
C ASP A 209 -15.79 12.78 -9.25
N VAL A 210 -15.40 14.00 -8.90
CA VAL A 210 -16.24 14.97 -8.16
C VAL A 210 -16.50 16.21 -8.99
N ASN A 211 -17.62 16.88 -8.74
CA ASN A 211 -17.97 18.15 -9.35
C ASN A 211 -18.16 19.21 -8.26
N MET A 212 -17.61 20.41 -8.47
CA MET A 212 -17.81 21.54 -7.54
C MET A 212 -17.75 22.89 -8.26
N PRO A 213 -18.44 23.93 -7.74
CA PRO A 213 -18.34 25.28 -8.28
C PRO A 213 -16.92 25.84 -8.25
N LEU A 214 -16.48 26.47 -9.34
CA LEU A 214 -15.17 27.12 -9.43
C LEU A 214 -15.24 28.55 -8.92
N ILE A 215 -14.56 28.84 -7.81
CA ILE A 215 -14.51 30.17 -7.22
C ILE A 215 -13.06 30.65 -7.20
N TYR A 216 -12.66 31.38 -8.24
CA TYR A 216 -11.34 32.02 -8.26
C TYR A 216 -11.28 33.18 -7.26
N GLY A 217 -10.22 33.20 -6.44
CA GLY A 217 -10.05 34.15 -5.34
C GLY A 217 -10.34 33.56 -3.95
N GLU A 218 -10.80 32.30 -3.87
CA GLU A 218 -11.02 31.63 -2.58
C GLU A 218 -9.72 31.07 -1.95
N GLY A 219 -8.62 31.03 -2.71
CA GLY A 219 -7.32 30.62 -2.23
C GLY A 219 -7.26 29.12 -1.87
N ILE A 220 -6.64 28.81 -0.73
CA ILE A 220 -6.49 27.43 -0.25
C ILE A 220 -7.83 26.72 0.05
N LYS A 221 -8.92 27.48 0.19
CA LYS A 221 -10.26 26.93 0.46
C LYS A 221 -10.76 26.03 -0.67
N ALA A 222 -10.30 26.24 -1.91
CA ALA A 222 -10.63 25.38 -3.04
C ALA A 222 -10.20 23.93 -2.77
N PHE A 223 -9.02 23.72 -2.18
CA PHE A 223 -8.52 22.38 -1.86
C PHE A 223 -9.23 21.75 -0.65
N GLN A 224 -9.68 22.56 0.31
CA GLN A 224 -10.53 22.08 1.41
C GLN A 224 -11.87 21.60 0.86
N ARG A 225 -12.51 22.37 -0.02
CA ARG A 225 -13.78 21.99 -0.67
C ARG A 225 -13.65 20.76 -1.57
N LEU A 226 -12.49 20.55 -2.22
CA LEU A 226 -12.22 19.30 -2.93
C LEU A 226 -12.25 18.11 -1.98
N GLN A 227 -11.56 18.19 -0.83
CA GLN A 227 -11.58 17.12 0.16
C GLN A 227 -12.99 16.89 0.73
N GLU A 228 -13.76 17.96 0.95
CA GLU A 228 -15.17 17.85 1.37
C GLU A 228 -16.03 17.12 0.32
N ALA A 229 -15.89 17.49 -0.96
CA ALA A 229 -16.59 16.82 -2.05
C ALA A 229 -16.21 15.33 -2.16
N ILE A 230 -14.93 14.99 -1.96
CA ILE A 230 -14.47 13.60 -1.94
C ILE A 230 -15.14 12.83 -0.79
N ILE A 231 -15.18 13.38 0.42
CA ILE A 231 -15.77 12.71 1.59
C ILE A 231 -17.28 12.52 1.42
N GLN A 232 -17.98 13.43 0.75
CA GLN A 232 -19.42 13.31 0.52
C GLN A 232 -19.78 12.04 -0.28
N ASP A 233 -18.91 11.64 -1.22
CA ASP A 233 -19.14 10.51 -2.12
C ASP A 233 -18.26 9.28 -1.79
N ASN A 234 -17.36 9.36 -0.79
CA ASN A 234 -16.36 8.33 -0.49
C ASN A 234 -16.06 8.16 1.01
N ASP A 235 -16.12 6.92 1.51
CA ASP A 235 -15.84 6.53 2.90
C ASP A 235 -14.34 6.24 3.19
N ASP A 236 -13.45 6.45 2.22
CA ASP A 236 -12.01 6.12 2.34
C ASP A 236 -11.29 7.05 3.34
N GLN A 237 -11.05 6.52 4.55
CA GLN A 237 -10.35 7.21 5.63
C GLN A 237 -8.87 7.52 5.32
N SER A 238 -8.31 7.03 4.21
CA SER A 238 -6.97 7.44 3.77
C SER A 238 -6.88 8.94 3.46
N ILE A 239 -8.01 9.64 3.26
CA ILE A 239 -8.00 11.11 3.15
C ILE A 239 -7.39 11.82 4.37
N PHE A 240 -7.39 11.19 5.55
CA PHE A 240 -6.75 11.72 6.76
C PHE A 240 -5.29 11.26 6.94
N ALA A 241 -4.78 10.38 6.07
CA ALA A 241 -3.43 9.83 6.12
C ALA A 241 -2.42 10.69 5.34
N TRP A 242 -2.44 12.00 5.57
CA TRP A 242 -1.43 12.95 5.08
C TRP A 242 -0.36 13.19 6.16
N GLY A 243 0.89 13.35 5.73
CA GLY A 243 2.07 13.39 6.60
C GLY A 243 2.92 12.12 6.57
N ASN A 244 3.97 12.08 7.39
CA ASN A 244 4.87 10.93 7.50
C ASN A 244 4.53 10.10 8.74
N PRO A 245 4.13 8.82 8.61
CA PRO A 245 3.88 7.96 9.75
C PRO A 245 5.18 7.55 10.43
N HIS A 246 5.27 7.88 11.71
CA HIS A 246 6.39 7.47 12.55
C HIS A 246 6.25 6.00 12.99
N GLU A 247 7.38 5.29 12.98
CA GLU A 247 7.50 3.94 13.53
C GLU A 247 7.96 4.02 14.99
N GLY A 248 7.26 3.32 15.90
CA GLY A 248 7.65 3.16 17.31
C GLY A 248 7.18 4.25 18.29
N ASN A 249 7.49 4.03 19.57
CA ASN A 249 7.20 4.96 20.66
C ASN A 249 8.09 6.20 20.51
N VAL A 250 7.56 7.25 19.88
CA VAL A 250 8.29 8.50 19.68
C VAL A 250 8.70 9.05 21.06
N VAL A 251 10.01 9.13 21.30
CA VAL A 251 10.63 9.50 22.60
C VAL A 251 10.14 10.86 23.11
N ARG A 252 9.67 11.74 22.22
CA ARG A 252 8.98 12.99 22.55
C ARG A 252 8.00 13.36 21.45
N ILE A 253 6.71 13.41 21.77
CA ILE A 253 5.73 14.06 20.90
C ILE A 253 6.04 15.58 20.91
N PRO A 254 6.29 16.23 19.76
CA PRO A 254 6.57 17.67 19.70
C PRO A 254 5.42 18.49 20.32
N SER A 255 5.79 19.66 20.88
CA SER A 255 4.86 20.54 21.59
C SER A 255 3.69 20.99 20.69
N PRO A 256 2.43 21.02 21.19
CA PRO A 256 1.20 21.23 20.42
C PRO A 256 0.93 22.69 20.05
N LEU A 257 1.96 23.47 19.73
CA LEU A 257 1.83 24.93 19.58
C LEU A 257 1.04 25.35 18.34
N ASP A 258 0.87 24.48 17.34
CA ASP A 258 0.08 24.75 16.14
C ASP A 258 -1.14 23.83 16.08
N GLY A 259 -2.34 24.40 16.14
CA GLY A 259 -3.58 23.67 15.88
C GLY A 259 -3.72 23.44 14.38
N TRP A 260 -3.71 22.17 13.96
CA TRP A 260 -3.87 21.81 12.55
C TRP A 260 -5.32 21.46 12.23
N SER A 261 -5.71 21.76 11.00
CA SER A 261 -6.94 21.25 10.40
C SER A 261 -6.85 19.71 10.29
N LEU A 262 -7.99 19.02 10.42
CA LEU A 262 -8.07 17.57 10.14
C LEU A 262 -7.80 17.28 8.65
N LEU A 263 -8.22 18.18 7.77
CA LEU A 263 -7.97 18.12 6.33
C LEU A 263 -6.62 18.75 5.99
N ALA A 264 -5.97 18.17 4.97
CA ALA A 264 -4.69 18.65 4.44
C ALA A 264 -4.83 20.06 3.83
N SER A 265 -3.72 20.78 3.75
CA SER A 265 -3.68 22.12 3.14
C SER A 265 -3.33 22.06 1.65
N SER A 266 -2.68 20.98 1.20
CA SER A 266 -2.23 20.80 -0.19
C SER A 266 -1.97 19.32 -0.50
N PRO A 267 -2.01 18.88 -1.77
CA PRO A 267 -1.55 17.55 -2.16
C PRO A 267 -0.11 17.24 -1.73
N SER A 268 0.74 18.26 -1.54
CA SER A 268 2.11 18.10 -1.05
C SER A 268 2.17 17.37 0.30
N ASP A 269 1.12 17.49 1.11
CA ASP A 269 1.02 16.84 2.43
C ASP A 269 0.91 15.31 2.29
N PHE A 270 0.53 14.80 1.11
CA PHE A 270 0.44 13.37 0.78
C PHE A 270 1.70 12.82 0.09
N THR A 271 2.83 13.55 0.10
CA THR A 271 4.07 13.11 -0.58
C THR A 271 4.55 11.73 -0.15
N TYR A 272 4.29 11.34 1.10
CA TYR A 272 4.67 10.04 1.62
C TYR A 272 3.53 9.02 1.57
N SER A 273 2.37 9.34 0.99
CA SER A 273 1.16 8.52 1.12
C SER A 273 0.86 7.63 -0.09
N GLY A 274 1.78 7.53 -1.05
CA GLY A 274 1.57 6.78 -2.32
C GLY A 274 1.39 5.27 -2.17
N ASP A 275 1.80 4.68 -1.06
CA ASP A 275 1.58 3.27 -0.74
C ASP A 275 0.49 3.07 0.32
N VAL A 276 -0.27 4.11 0.68
CA VAL A 276 -1.39 3.97 1.63
C VAL A 276 -2.57 3.33 0.92
N ILE A 277 -3.11 2.26 1.49
CA ILE A 277 -4.27 1.55 0.97
C ILE A 277 -5.36 1.43 2.05
N PRO A 278 -6.65 1.47 1.67
CA PRO A 278 -7.74 1.28 2.62
C PRO A 278 -7.75 -0.13 3.19
N ILE A 279 -8.23 -0.23 4.44
CA ILE A 279 -8.59 -1.49 5.08
C ILE A 279 -10.10 -1.63 4.93
N PHE A 280 -10.53 -2.59 4.10
CA PHE A 280 -11.96 -2.81 3.86
C PHE A 280 -12.58 -3.67 4.96
N HIS A 281 -13.13 -3.03 5.99
CA HIS A 281 -14.13 -3.62 6.88
C HIS A 281 -15.45 -2.86 6.72
N VAL A 282 -16.45 -3.52 6.14
CA VAL A 282 -17.77 -2.94 5.90
C VAL A 282 -18.57 -2.91 7.20
N THR A 283 -18.14 -2.11 8.19
CA THR A 283 -19.01 -1.73 9.30
C THR A 283 -19.58 -0.34 9.00
N THR A 284 -20.90 -0.22 8.86
CA THR A 284 -21.61 1.03 8.54
C THR A 284 -21.30 2.16 9.54
N SER A 285 -20.89 1.78 10.74
CA SER A 285 -20.46 2.64 11.84
C SER A 285 -19.19 3.45 11.56
N ALA A 286 -18.25 2.95 10.75
CA ALA A 286 -16.95 3.60 10.53
C ALA A 286 -16.92 4.54 9.31
N ARG A 287 -18.08 4.81 8.71
CA ARG A 287 -18.23 5.74 7.58
C ARG A 287 -17.87 7.17 7.96
N VAL A 288 -17.27 7.90 7.02
CA VAL A 288 -16.97 9.32 7.18
C VAL A 288 -18.19 10.12 6.79
N ARG A 289 -18.54 11.13 7.58
CA ARG A 289 -19.69 12.01 7.32
C ARG A 289 -19.26 13.46 7.43
N ILE A 290 -19.86 14.30 6.59
CA ILE A 290 -19.78 15.75 6.71
C ILE A 290 -21.14 16.28 7.17
N GLU A 291 -21.11 17.00 8.28
CA GLU A 291 -22.26 17.69 8.84
C GLU A 291 -21.90 19.17 9.09
N ASN A 292 -22.88 20.02 9.36
CA ASN A 292 -22.63 21.44 9.69
C ASN A 292 -21.72 21.61 10.93
N SER A 293 -21.67 20.59 11.81
CA SER A 293 -20.80 20.51 12.98
C SER A 293 -19.36 20.06 12.68
N GLY A 294 -19.06 19.68 11.43
CA GLY A 294 -17.73 19.25 10.99
C GLY A 294 -17.73 17.84 10.40
N ILE A 295 -16.54 17.24 10.36
CA ILE A 295 -16.33 15.88 9.86
C ILE A 295 -16.41 14.89 11.02
N THR A 296 -17.18 13.83 10.86
CA THR A 296 -17.32 12.77 11.86
C THR A 296 -17.02 11.40 11.25
N PHE A 297 -16.27 10.59 11.98
CA PHE A 297 -16.11 9.16 11.72
C PHE A 297 -15.90 8.46 13.06
N MET A 298 -16.30 7.20 13.17
CA MET A 298 -16.10 6.44 14.41
C MET A 298 -14.83 5.62 14.33
N THR A 299 -14.00 5.74 15.37
CA THR A 299 -12.76 4.99 15.54
C THR A 299 -12.53 4.69 17.03
N PRO A 300 -11.94 3.52 17.38
CA PRO A 300 -11.47 3.25 18.73
C PRO A 300 -10.48 4.34 19.20
N LEU A 301 -10.60 4.76 20.46
CA LEU A 301 -9.60 5.65 21.07
C LEU A 301 -8.68 4.83 21.96
N LEU A 302 -7.41 4.81 21.60
CA LEU A 302 -6.37 4.09 22.33
C LEU A 302 -5.62 5.06 23.21
N ALA A 303 -5.78 4.94 24.53
CA ALA A 303 -4.96 5.68 25.46
C ALA A 303 -3.56 5.07 25.48
N GLU A 304 -2.54 5.84 25.09
CA GLU A 304 -1.17 5.43 25.34
C GLU A 304 -0.90 5.57 26.84
N THR A 305 -0.85 4.45 27.57
CA THR A 305 -0.23 4.48 28.90
C THR A 305 1.25 4.76 28.69
N PRO A 306 1.81 5.88 29.20
CA PRO A 306 3.21 6.17 29.02
C PRO A 306 4.01 4.95 29.47
N SER A 307 4.85 4.44 28.57
CA SER A 307 5.75 3.36 28.91
C SER A 307 6.53 3.75 30.18
N LYS A 308 6.87 2.78 31.03
CA LYS A 308 7.61 2.98 32.30
C LYS A 308 9.02 3.62 32.11
N TRP A 309 9.35 4.04 30.89
CA TRP A 309 10.65 4.52 30.44
C TRP A 309 10.64 6.00 30.00
N VAL A 310 9.50 6.70 30.07
CA VAL A 310 9.39 8.12 29.67
C VAL A 310 9.05 9.00 30.88
N ASP A 311 10.06 9.72 31.39
CA ASP A 311 9.87 10.84 32.31
C ASP A 311 9.44 12.09 31.52
N GLY A 312 8.16 12.46 31.62
CA GLY A 312 7.61 13.66 30.99
C GLY A 312 6.24 14.06 31.58
N PRO A 313 5.85 15.34 31.50
CA PRO A 313 4.62 15.84 32.12
C PRO A 313 3.39 15.27 31.40
N SER A 314 2.79 14.23 32.00
CA SER A 314 1.37 13.81 31.93
C SER A 314 0.48 14.45 30.85
N SER A 315 0.75 14.19 29.57
CA SER A 315 -0.21 14.42 28.50
C SER A 315 -0.59 13.05 27.95
N THR A 316 -1.80 12.60 28.26
CA THR A 316 -2.36 11.41 27.62
C THR A 316 -2.57 11.75 26.15
N ALA A 317 -1.73 11.18 25.28
CA ALA A 317 -2.00 11.14 23.86
C ALA A 317 -2.98 9.99 23.60
N PHE A 318 -4.07 10.28 22.90
CA PHE A 318 -4.93 9.22 22.36
C PHE A 318 -4.53 8.98 20.92
N LEU A 319 -4.42 7.72 20.53
CA LEU A 319 -4.30 7.34 19.13
C LEU A 319 -5.69 6.99 18.61
N ALA A 320 -6.01 7.54 17.43
CA ALA A 320 -7.24 7.30 16.69
C ALA A 320 -6.86 6.59 15.38
N PRO A 321 -6.86 5.25 15.36
CA PRO A 321 -6.65 4.46 14.15
C PRO A 321 -7.55 4.92 13.01
N LEU A 322 -7.05 4.82 11.78
CA LEU A 322 -7.78 5.00 10.54
C LEU A 322 -7.96 3.63 9.87
N LEU A 323 -9.00 3.44 9.08
CA LEU A 323 -9.21 2.25 8.24
C LEU A 323 -8.32 2.28 7.00
N CYS A 324 -7.02 2.48 7.20
CA CYS A 324 -6.02 2.46 6.15
C CYS A 324 -4.66 2.04 6.73
N ARG A 325 -3.81 1.51 5.86
CA ARG A 325 -2.46 1.03 6.19
C ARG A 325 -1.50 1.28 5.04
N ARG A 326 -0.22 1.11 5.30
CA ARG A 326 0.78 1.04 4.23
C ARG A 326 0.63 -0.30 3.51
N ARG A 327 0.83 -0.32 2.19
CA ARG A 327 0.71 -1.54 1.36
C ARG A 327 1.66 -2.62 1.85
N THR A 328 2.88 -2.22 2.17
CA THR A 328 3.93 -3.09 2.73
C THR A 328 3.80 -3.29 4.24
N ASP A 329 2.82 -2.72 4.94
CA ASP A 329 2.67 -2.89 6.39
C ASP A 329 1.29 -3.46 6.67
N ILE A 330 1.20 -4.79 6.66
CA ILE A 330 -0.08 -5.49 6.80
C ILE A 330 -0.51 -5.68 8.26
N PHE A 331 0.38 -5.42 9.21
CA PHE A 331 0.14 -5.65 10.63
C PHE A 331 -0.23 -4.37 11.36
N ASN A 332 0.14 -3.22 10.80
CA ASN A 332 -0.13 -1.93 11.41
C ASN A 332 -1.08 -1.10 10.55
N THR A 333 -2.00 -0.45 11.23
CA THR A 333 -2.87 0.58 10.70
C THR A 333 -2.21 1.95 10.92
N ILE A 334 -2.60 2.93 10.12
CA ILE A 334 -2.22 4.32 10.35
C ILE A 334 -3.16 4.89 11.41
N ALA A 335 -2.66 5.70 12.33
CA ALA A 335 -3.43 6.35 13.38
C ALA A 335 -3.11 7.84 13.46
N LEU A 336 -4.15 8.65 13.71
CA LEU A 336 -4.03 10.05 14.09
C LEU A 336 -3.62 10.15 15.56
N SER A 337 -2.73 11.08 15.91
CA SER A 337 -2.47 11.43 17.30
C SER A 337 -3.36 12.56 17.79
N LEU A 338 -3.96 12.39 18.96
CA LEU A 338 -4.87 13.32 19.59
C LEU A 338 -4.29 13.83 20.91
N HIS A 339 -4.20 15.16 21.05
CA HIS A 339 -3.65 15.84 22.22
C HIS A 339 -4.74 16.53 23.03
N SER A 340 -4.74 16.29 24.34
CA SER A 340 -5.68 16.96 25.24
C SER A 340 -5.38 18.46 25.32
N THR A 341 -6.42 19.29 25.18
CA THR A 341 -6.33 20.75 25.38
C THR A 341 -6.39 21.16 26.86
N ARG A 342 -6.61 20.21 27.78
CA ARG A 342 -6.62 20.37 29.25
C ARG A 342 -5.83 19.25 29.94
N ARG A 343 -5.52 19.35 31.24
CA ARG A 343 -4.97 18.20 32.00
C ARG A 343 -5.95 17.02 31.89
N PRO A 344 -5.52 15.83 31.43
CA PRO A 344 -6.40 14.70 31.19
C PRO A 344 -7.07 14.26 32.50
N SER A 345 -8.39 14.03 32.47
CA SER A 345 -9.07 13.26 33.51
C SER A 345 -9.16 11.81 33.03
N PRO A 346 -8.58 10.84 33.74
CA PRO A 346 -8.55 9.45 33.29
C PRO A 346 -9.91 8.72 33.34
N ASN A 347 -10.97 9.35 33.87
CA ASN A 347 -12.32 8.77 33.90
C ASN A 347 -13.15 9.24 32.69
N LEU A 348 -13.33 8.34 31.72
CA LEU A 348 -14.21 8.50 30.55
C LEU A 348 -15.70 8.28 30.87
N ASP A 349 -16.04 7.86 32.11
CA ASP A 349 -17.40 7.46 32.51
C ASP A 349 -18.40 8.63 32.69
N HIS A 350 -17.97 9.88 32.47
CA HIS A 350 -18.84 11.05 32.57
C HIS A 350 -18.85 11.86 31.26
N PRO A 351 -19.83 11.64 30.36
CA PRO A 351 -19.90 12.28 29.04
C PRO A 351 -20.02 13.82 29.09
N ASP A 352 -20.47 14.39 30.21
CA ASP A 352 -20.65 15.84 30.39
C ASP A 352 -19.33 16.62 30.64
N ARG A 353 -18.20 15.93 30.78
CA ARG A 353 -16.87 16.55 30.79
C ARG A 353 -16.18 16.35 29.44
N MET A 354 -16.74 16.94 28.38
CA MET A 354 -16.16 16.89 27.03
C MET A 354 -14.68 17.31 27.05
N SER A 355 -13.79 16.32 26.97
CA SER A 355 -12.36 16.54 26.78
C SER A 355 -12.17 16.77 25.29
N TYR A 356 -11.91 18.01 24.89
CA TYR A 356 -11.61 18.33 23.51
C TYR A 356 -10.14 17.98 23.23
N TYR A 357 -9.92 17.12 22.25
CA TYR A 357 -8.59 16.77 21.77
C TYR A 357 -8.32 17.42 20.42
N ARG A 358 -7.08 17.85 20.19
CA ARG A 358 -6.62 18.37 18.91
C ARG A 358 -5.84 17.30 18.17
N VAL A 359 -6.12 17.13 16.88
CA VAL A 359 -5.33 16.28 15.99
C VAL A 359 -3.94 16.89 15.82
N SER A 360 -2.90 16.07 15.94
CA SER A 360 -1.51 16.41 15.64
C SER A 360 -1.20 16.19 14.16
N ASN A 361 -0.15 16.84 13.67
CA ASN A 361 0.41 16.63 12.34
C ASN A 361 1.22 15.32 12.22
N GLN A 362 1.27 14.53 13.28
CA GLN A 362 1.97 13.25 13.32
C GLN A 362 1.02 12.09 13.11
N LEU A 363 1.35 11.27 12.12
CA LEU A 363 0.77 9.96 11.93
C LEU A 363 1.62 8.93 12.70
N PHE A 364 0.95 7.94 13.26
CA PHE A 364 1.60 6.82 13.94
C PHE A 364 1.17 5.51 13.31
N LYS A 365 2.04 4.51 13.40
CA LYS A 365 1.67 3.13 13.11
C LYS A 365 1.21 2.45 14.39
N PHE A 366 0.09 1.75 14.33
CA PHE A 366 -0.44 1.01 15.47
C PHE A 366 -0.91 -0.38 15.04
N PRO A 367 -0.77 -1.42 15.88
CA PRO A 367 -1.25 -2.76 15.53
C PRO A 367 -2.72 -2.76 15.07
N MET A 368 -3.01 -3.42 13.95
CA MET A 368 -4.34 -3.50 13.35
C MET A 368 -5.37 -4.17 14.28
N THR A 369 -4.91 -4.88 15.32
CA THR A 369 -5.70 -5.34 16.48
C THR A 369 -6.44 -4.23 17.21
N ALA A 370 -6.18 -2.97 16.91
CA ALA A 370 -6.98 -1.86 17.42
C ALA A 370 -8.41 -1.85 16.88
N TRP A 371 -8.62 -2.34 15.65
CA TRP A 371 -9.92 -2.32 14.98
C TRP A 371 -10.76 -3.58 15.21
N VAL A 372 -10.12 -4.65 15.69
CA VAL A 372 -10.74 -5.95 15.91
C VAL A 372 -10.45 -6.39 17.33
N ASN A 373 -11.43 -6.96 18.02
CA ASN A 373 -11.21 -7.54 19.36
C ASN A 373 -10.28 -8.76 19.34
N GLU A 374 -9.81 -9.15 18.16
CA GLU A 374 -8.89 -10.26 17.94
C GLU A 374 -7.45 -9.75 17.99
N ARG A 375 -6.64 -10.31 18.90
CA ARG A 375 -5.19 -10.16 18.79
C ARG A 375 -4.74 -10.87 17.51
N LEU A 376 -4.03 -10.16 16.65
CA LEU A 376 -3.27 -10.74 15.56
C LEU A 376 -2.21 -11.64 16.21
N CYS A 377 -2.50 -12.93 16.29
CA CYS A 377 -1.59 -13.91 16.85
C CYS A 377 -1.52 -15.16 15.99
N SER A 378 -0.29 -15.43 15.57
CA SER A 378 0.31 -16.69 15.14
C SER A 378 -0.31 -17.42 13.94
N ALA A 379 0.56 -17.64 12.95
CA ALA A 379 0.30 -18.45 11.78
C ALA A 379 0.73 -19.89 12.05
N PHE A 380 -0.15 -20.83 11.73
CA PHE A 380 0.04 -22.23 12.04
C PHE A 380 -0.80 -23.09 11.07
N ILE A 381 -0.61 -24.39 11.08
CA ILE A 381 -0.91 -25.31 9.98
C ILE A 381 -1.40 -26.67 10.49
N TYR A 382 -2.68 -27.02 10.25
CA TYR A 382 -3.21 -28.24 10.84
C TYR A 382 -2.82 -29.45 9.99
N PHE A 383 -1.94 -30.28 10.53
CA PHE A 383 -1.57 -31.55 9.93
C PHE A 383 -2.63 -32.60 10.23
N LYS A 384 -3.51 -32.87 9.27
CA LYS A 384 -4.40 -34.03 9.36
C LYS A 384 -3.62 -35.27 8.97
N ALA A 385 -3.32 -36.14 9.95
CA ALA A 385 -2.76 -37.46 9.63
C ALA A 385 -3.74 -38.21 8.71
N SER A 386 -3.41 -38.32 7.43
CA SER A 386 -4.24 -39.06 6.48
C SER A 386 -4.18 -40.55 6.79
N ARG A 387 -5.35 -41.20 6.72
CA ARG A 387 -5.53 -42.62 6.99
C ARG A 387 -4.65 -43.46 6.05
N ARG A 388 -3.91 -44.40 6.65
CA ARG A 388 -3.28 -45.60 6.07
C ARG A 388 -2.07 -45.36 5.13
N PHE A 389 -0.88 -45.41 5.70
CA PHE A 389 0.20 -46.16 5.04
C PHE A 389 -0.03 -47.65 5.36
N ARG A 390 -0.59 -48.40 4.41
CA ARG A 390 -0.37 -49.85 4.37
C ARG A 390 0.96 -50.07 3.68
N ASP A 391 1.68 -51.09 4.16
CA ASP A 391 2.90 -51.66 3.58
C ASP A 391 4.21 -51.03 4.02
N ILE A 392 4.54 -51.16 5.32
CA ILE A 392 5.84 -51.71 5.73
C ILE A 392 5.57 -52.64 6.91
N GLY A 393 6.02 -53.88 6.78
CA GLY A 393 5.83 -54.94 7.75
C GLY A 393 6.53 -54.68 9.07
N ASP A 394 5.97 -55.38 10.06
CA ASP A 394 6.43 -55.63 11.41
C ASP A 394 6.07 -54.67 12.56
N GLU A 395 5.37 -55.32 13.48
CA GLU A 395 5.15 -55.08 14.91
C GLU A 395 4.27 -53.92 15.38
N ARG A 396 3.47 -54.28 16.40
CA ARG A 396 2.30 -53.56 16.89
C ARG A 396 2.71 -52.26 17.59
N GLY A 397 2.41 -51.14 16.96
CA GLY A 397 2.31 -49.84 17.61
C GLY A 397 1.40 -48.95 16.78
N TYR A 398 0.20 -48.65 17.29
CA TYR A 398 -0.60 -47.56 16.73
C TYR A 398 0.25 -46.28 16.81
N ALA A 399 0.71 -45.74 15.68
CA ALA A 399 1.21 -44.37 15.67
C ALA A 399 0.01 -43.47 16.03
N PRO A 400 0.00 -42.80 17.19
CA PRO A 400 -1.13 -41.97 17.59
C PRO A 400 -1.24 -40.76 16.66
N ASN A 401 -2.46 -40.30 16.43
CA ASN A 401 -2.76 -39.07 15.69
C ASN A 401 -1.96 -37.88 16.26
N TRP A 402 -0.81 -37.57 15.67
CA TRP A 402 -0.08 -36.33 15.95
C TRP A 402 -0.54 -35.30 14.96
N GLY A 403 -1.10 -34.21 15.46
CA GLY A 403 -1.48 -33.09 14.64
C GLY A 403 -1.50 -31.85 15.50
N CYS A 404 -0.86 -30.80 15.01
CA CYS A 404 -1.16 -29.44 15.43
C CYS A 404 -0.42 -28.40 14.58
N ALA A 405 -1.19 -27.40 14.16
CA ALA A 405 -0.85 -25.98 14.12
C ALA A 405 -2.16 -25.26 13.61
N ILE A 406 -2.64 -24.18 14.23
CA ILE A 406 -3.93 -23.49 13.93
C ILE A 406 -3.78 -22.02 13.49
N ARG A 407 -3.94 -21.71 12.20
CA ARG A 407 -3.69 -20.35 11.65
C ARG A 407 -4.71 -19.32 12.14
N THR A 408 -4.24 -18.16 12.61
CA THR A 408 -5.04 -16.92 12.58
C THR A 408 -4.34 -15.89 11.70
N LEU A 409 -5.01 -15.47 10.65
CA LEU A 409 -4.54 -14.38 9.79
C LEU A 409 -5.32 -13.10 10.07
N PRO A 410 -4.79 -11.94 9.63
CA PRO A 410 -5.65 -10.80 9.37
C PRO A 410 -6.83 -11.21 8.48
N GLN A 411 -8.02 -10.73 8.82
CA GLN A 411 -9.21 -10.91 8.00
C GLN A 411 -8.93 -10.45 6.57
N GLY A 412 -9.32 -11.27 5.59
CA GLY A 412 -9.08 -11.01 4.17
C GLY A 412 -7.93 -11.80 3.56
N PHE A 413 -7.07 -12.44 4.36
CA PHE A 413 -6.02 -13.33 3.84
C PHE A 413 -6.45 -14.82 3.85
N THR A 414 -5.88 -15.63 2.96
CA THR A 414 -6.03 -17.10 2.85
C THR A 414 -4.68 -17.76 2.53
N LEU A 415 -4.58 -19.09 2.65
CA LEU A 415 -3.32 -19.83 2.43
C LEU A 415 -3.29 -20.17 0.94
N GLY A 416 -2.15 -19.92 0.32
CA GLY A 416 -1.84 -20.51 -0.98
C GLY A 416 -1.26 -21.91 -0.85
N ILE A 417 -0.87 -22.46 -2.00
CA ILE A 417 -0.24 -23.77 -2.09
C ILE A 417 1.16 -23.69 -1.47
N PRO A 418 1.52 -24.59 -0.53
CA PRO A 418 2.86 -24.61 0.06
C PRO A 418 3.91 -24.97 -1.00
N TYR A 419 5.07 -24.32 -0.91
CA TYR A 419 6.24 -24.54 -1.73
C TYR A 419 7.43 -25.01 -0.88
N SER A 420 8.17 -26.00 -1.37
CA SER A 420 9.45 -26.43 -0.79
C SER A 420 10.42 -26.80 -1.90
N SER A 421 11.68 -26.35 -1.80
CA SER A 421 12.72 -26.63 -2.79
C SER A 421 13.03 -28.12 -2.97
N THR A 422 12.73 -28.95 -1.96
CA THR A 422 12.95 -30.41 -2.01
C THR A 422 11.76 -31.17 -2.61
N TRP A 423 10.56 -30.58 -2.64
CA TRP A 423 9.31 -31.27 -3.05
C TRP A 423 8.69 -30.67 -4.32
N GLY A 424 9.05 -29.44 -4.68
CA GLY A 424 8.40 -28.67 -5.74
C GLY A 424 7.02 -28.13 -5.31
N GLN A 425 6.38 -27.36 -6.20
CA GLN A 425 5.00 -26.91 -6.01
C GLN A 425 4.06 -28.12 -5.95
N HIS A 426 3.23 -28.22 -4.90
CA HIS A 426 2.20 -29.26 -4.83
C HIS A 426 1.10 -28.99 -5.88
N THR A 427 1.17 -29.65 -7.04
CA THR A 427 0.31 -29.40 -8.21
C THR A 427 -0.99 -30.22 -8.23
N GLY A 428 -1.21 -31.12 -7.26
CA GLY A 428 -2.43 -31.93 -7.17
C GLY A 428 -3.54 -31.21 -6.41
N GLY A 429 -4.66 -30.91 -7.07
CA GLY A 429 -5.82 -30.16 -6.56
C GLY A 429 -6.61 -30.75 -5.38
N MET A 430 -5.95 -31.42 -4.44
CA MET A 430 -6.49 -31.63 -3.11
C MET A 430 -6.22 -30.39 -2.24
N GLN A 431 -7.18 -30.07 -1.38
CA GLN A 431 -7.05 -29.04 -0.34
C GLN A 431 -5.74 -29.23 0.46
N PRO A 432 -5.23 -28.16 1.14
CA PRO A 432 -3.93 -28.18 1.81
C PRO A 432 -3.95 -29.14 3.01
N ASP A 433 -3.81 -30.43 2.74
CA ASP A 433 -3.51 -31.45 3.73
C ASP A 433 -2.01 -31.30 3.99
N ILE A 434 -1.69 -30.47 4.97
CA ILE A 434 -0.28 -30.24 5.26
C ILE A 434 0.32 -31.56 5.77
N LEU A 435 1.51 -31.89 5.27
CA LEU A 435 2.23 -33.16 5.42
C LEU A 435 2.55 -33.51 6.88
N PRO A 436 2.00 -34.59 7.46
CA PRO A 436 2.25 -34.93 8.86
C PRO A 436 3.75 -35.02 9.13
N ILE A 437 4.18 -34.50 10.29
CA ILE A 437 5.55 -34.65 10.79
C ILE A 437 5.77 -36.14 11.04
N THR A 438 6.36 -36.85 10.07
CA THR A 438 6.70 -38.26 10.23
C THR A 438 8.12 -38.39 10.79
N GLU A 439 8.39 -39.41 11.62
CA GLU A 439 9.75 -39.74 12.06
C GLU A 439 10.70 -39.94 10.87
N ARG A 440 10.18 -40.30 9.69
CA ARG A 440 10.96 -40.43 8.44
C ARG A 440 11.32 -39.06 7.84
N LEU A 441 10.41 -38.09 7.82
CA LEU A 441 10.69 -36.70 7.42
C LEU A 441 11.75 -36.06 8.35
N VAL A 442 11.59 -36.30 9.66
CA VAL A 442 12.49 -35.82 10.72
C VAL A 442 13.84 -36.55 10.72
N GLY A 443 13.85 -37.86 10.45
CA GLY A 443 15.03 -38.71 10.50
C GLY A 443 15.86 -38.78 9.22
N SER A 444 15.28 -38.44 8.06
CA SER A 444 15.99 -38.48 6.77
C SER A 444 16.63 -37.14 6.42
N TYR A 445 16.11 -36.03 6.96
CA TYR A 445 16.58 -34.69 6.64
C TYR A 445 16.39 -33.79 7.87
N GLY A 446 17.47 -33.44 8.56
CA GLY A 446 17.46 -32.15 9.26
C GLY A 446 17.07 -31.10 8.22
N LEU A 447 15.93 -30.45 8.37
CA LEU A 447 15.39 -29.64 7.27
C LEU A 447 16.28 -28.41 7.06
N ALA A 448 17.22 -28.53 6.14
CA ALA A 448 17.95 -27.41 5.56
C ALA A 448 17.03 -26.53 4.69
N SER A 449 15.88 -27.07 4.26
CA SER A 449 14.98 -26.41 3.31
C SER A 449 13.71 -25.88 4.00
N PRO A 450 13.39 -24.58 3.85
CA PRO A 450 12.18 -23.99 4.39
C PRO A 450 10.94 -24.43 3.61
N ILE A 451 9.79 -24.46 4.29
CA ILE A 451 8.48 -24.51 3.63
C ILE A 451 7.98 -23.07 3.56
N VAL A 452 7.70 -22.60 2.35
CA VAL A 452 7.24 -21.23 2.11
C VAL A 452 5.81 -21.31 1.59
N ILE A 453 4.90 -20.58 2.23
CA ILE A 453 3.49 -20.62 1.89
C ILE A 453 3.01 -19.23 1.54
N PRO A 454 2.58 -18.98 0.29
CA PRO A 454 2.06 -17.68 -0.10
C PRO A 454 0.79 -17.36 0.70
N LEU A 455 0.65 -16.10 1.11
CA LEU A 455 -0.57 -15.59 1.76
C LEU A 455 -1.35 -14.76 0.74
N HIS A 456 -2.50 -15.28 0.29
CA HIS A 456 -3.35 -14.59 -0.68
C HIS A 456 -4.29 -13.63 0.05
N HIS A 457 -4.50 -12.41 -0.47
CA HIS A 457 -5.54 -11.50 0.00
C HIS A 457 -6.69 -11.45 -1.00
N TYR A 458 -7.94 -11.31 -0.54
CA TYR A 458 -9.06 -11.07 -1.44
C TYR A 458 -8.84 -9.77 -2.24
N GLY A 459 -8.64 -9.88 -3.56
CA GLY A 459 -8.52 -8.74 -4.49
C GLY A 459 -7.11 -8.26 -4.87
N TYR A 460 -6.02 -8.93 -4.43
CA TYR A 460 -4.63 -8.58 -4.81
C TYR A 460 -3.75 -9.83 -5.00
N GLU A 461 -2.66 -9.70 -5.76
CA GLU A 461 -1.59 -10.72 -5.82
C GLU A 461 -0.90 -10.89 -4.47
N THR A 462 -0.29 -12.06 -4.23
CA THR A 462 0.37 -12.41 -2.97
C THR A 462 1.57 -11.50 -2.70
N ILE A 463 1.53 -10.71 -1.62
CA ILE A 463 2.66 -9.85 -1.22
C ILE A 463 3.49 -10.46 -0.08
N LEU A 464 2.98 -11.52 0.58
CA LEU A 464 3.61 -12.10 1.77
C LEU A 464 3.71 -13.62 1.69
N ALA A 465 4.69 -14.15 2.40
CA ALA A 465 4.82 -15.58 2.62
C ALA A 465 4.98 -15.91 4.10
N LEU A 466 4.36 -17.02 4.53
CA LEU A 466 4.67 -17.68 5.79
C LEU A 466 5.85 -18.63 5.55
N VAL A 467 6.92 -18.43 6.29
CA VAL A 467 8.09 -19.30 6.28
C VAL A 467 8.04 -20.19 7.51
N LEU A 468 8.03 -21.50 7.26
CA LEU A 468 8.19 -22.52 8.30
C LEU A 468 9.57 -23.14 8.19
N GLN A 469 10.28 -23.15 9.31
CA GLN A 469 11.63 -23.67 9.37
C GLN A 469 11.85 -24.52 10.63
N TYR A 470 12.34 -25.73 10.43
CA TYR A 470 12.64 -26.67 11.51
C TYR A 470 14.14 -26.71 11.76
N GLN A 471 14.54 -26.79 13.03
CA GLN A 471 15.92 -27.09 13.38
C GLN A 471 15.97 -28.07 14.55
N TYR A 472 16.89 -29.01 14.48
CA TYR A 472 17.05 -30.06 15.49
C TYR A 472 17.89 -29.57 16.67
N MET A 473 17.50 -29.93 17.91
CA MET A 473 18.38 -29.77 19.06
C MET A 473 19.46 -30.87 19.07
N SER A 474 20.71 -30.51 18.80
CA SER A 474 21.83 -31.30 19.32
C SER A 474 22.05 -30.93 20.79
N THR A 475 21.87 -31.88 21.70
CA THR A 475 22.16 -31.70 23.14
C THR A 475 23.40 -32.46 23.62
N ALA A 476 24.10 -33.21 22.76
CA ALA A 476 25.28 -33.97 23.19
C ALA A 476 26.39 -34.05 22.13
N THR A 477 27.61 -33.73 22.53
CA THR A 477 28.82 -34.22 21.87
C THR A 477 29.04 -35.67 22.31
N GLY A 478 28.82 -36.64 21.43
CA GLY A 478 29.22 -38.02 21.69
C GLY A 478 30.75 -38.16 21.72
N ASN A 479 31.28 -38.98 22.62
CA ASN A 479 32.67 -39.42 22.56
C ASN A 479 32.87 -40.24 21.27
N GLY A 480 33.74 -39.76 20.37
CA GLY A 480 34.14 -40.50 19.15
C GLY A 480 33.62 -39.94 17.82
N GLY A 481 33.01 -38.75 17.78
CA GLY A 481 32.69 -38.07 16.52
C GLY A 481 31.47 -38.63 15.76
N SER A 482 30.73 -39.60 16.33
CA SER A 482 29.40 -39.98 15.82
C SER A 482 28.31 -39.13 16.47
N VAL A 483 27.43 -38.55 15.65
CA VAL A 483 26.27 -37.77 16.08
C VAL A 483 25.08 -38.72 16.27
N ILE A 484 24.49 -38.74 17.47
CA ILE A 484 23.23 -39.43 17.75
C ILE A 484 22.16 -38.36 17.98
N PHE A 485 21.03 -38.51 17.28
CA PHE A 485 19.90 -37.59 17.34
C PHE A 485 18.81 -38.21 18.26
N ASP A 486 18.65 -37.70 19.48
CA ASP A 486 17.60 -38.17 20.41
C ASP A 486 16.23 -37.61 20.02
N LYS A 487 15.31 -38.51 19.69
CA LYS A 487 13.99 -38.26 19.07
C LYS A 487 13.19 -37.10 19.68
N ALA A 488 13.02 -36.04 18.88
CA ALA A 488 11.78 -35.27 18.61
C ALA A 488 12.13 -33.79 18.33
N PRO A 489 11.47 -33.11 17.36
CA PRO A 489 11.57 -31.67 17.23
C PRO A 489 11.00 -31.01 18.49
N SER A 490 11.84 -30.31 19.25
CA SER A 490 11.41 -29.60 20.45
C SER A 490 10.93 -28.18 20.16
N TRP A 491 11.24 -27.63 18.97
CA TRP A 491 10.80 -26.30 18.54
C TRP A 491 10.87 -26.08 17.01
N MET A 492 10.02 -25.19 16.51
CA MET A 492 9.97 -24.68 15.13
C MET A 492 10.07 -23.17 15.15
N VAL A 493 10.82 -22.59 14.22
CA VAL A 493 10.93 -21.13 14.06
C VAL A 493 10.11 -20.71 12.85
N ASN A 494 9.13 -19.84 13.08
CA ASN A 494 8.23 -19.36 12.05
C ASN A 494 8.33 -17.85 11.90
N ARG A 495 8.22 -17.36 10.67
CA ARG A 495 8.16 -15.92 10.40
C ARG A 495 7.28 -15.59 9.21
N VAL A 496 6.70 -14.38 9.23
CA VAL A 496 6.03 -13.81 8.06
C VAL A 496 6.98 -12.83 7.39
N VAL A 497 7.19 -13.01 6.09
CA VAL A 497 8.12 -12.21 5.27
C VAL A 497 7.40 -11.56 4.10
N SER A 498 7.91 -10.41 3.64
CA SER A 498 7.51 -9.82 2.36
C SER A 498 8.09 -10.61 1.19
N ILE A 499 7.28 -10.83 0.16
CA ILE A 499 7.76 -11.28 -1.15
C ILE A 499 8.23 -10.02 -1.90
N PRO A 500 9.53 -9.92 -2.27
CA PRO A 500 10.03 -8.79 -3.04
C PRO A 500 9.29 -8.65 -4.38
N LEU A 501 9.13 -7.42 -4.87
CA LEU A 501 8.48 -7.17 -6.16
C LEU A 501 9.23 -7.88 -7.29
N GLY A 502 8.52 -8.64 -8.11
CA GLY A 502 9.10 -9.42 -9.21
C GLY A 502 9.76 -10.73 -8.77
N SER A 503 9.82 -11.03 -7.46
CA SER A 503 10.35 -12.30 -6.98
C SER A 503 9.32 -13.40 -6.93
N THR A 504 9.77 -14.59 -7.28
CA THR A 504 8.99 -15.83 -7.25
C THR A 504 8.97 -16.44 -5.85
N ILE A 505 8.03 -17.35 -5.55
CA ILE A 505 8.00 -18.03 -4.24
C ILE A 505 9.21 -18.95 -4.07
N GLU A 506 9.72 -19.44 -5.20
CA GLU A 506 10.96 -20.18 -5.38
C GLU A 506 12.16 -19.37 -4.89
N GLU A 507 12.28 -18.10 -5.31
CA GLU A 507 13.36 -17.20 -4.89
C GLU A 507 13.31 -16.88 -3.41
N VAL A 508 12.11 -16.69 -2.84
CA VAL A 508 11.93 -16.49 -1.39
C VAL A 508 12.40 -17.73 -0.63
N ALA A 509 12.00 -18.92 -1.09
CA ALA A 509 12.44 -20.18 -0.48
C ALA A 509 13.95 -20.38 -0.56
N GLU A 510 14.56 -20.05 -1.69
CA GLU A 510 16.01 -20.15 -1.88
C GLU A 510 16.77 -19.16 -0.98
N THR A 511 16.29 -17.93 -0.87
CA THR A 511 16.85 -16.90 0.01
C THR A 511 16.85 -17.38 1.47
N VAL A 512 15.70 -17.87 1.94
CA VAL A 512 15.59 -18.40 3.31
C VAL A 512 16.53 -19.59 3.52
N ARG A 513 16.67 -20.49 2.52
CA ARG A 513 17.60 -21.63 2.61
C ARG A 513 19.05 -21.16 2.79
N ILE A 514 19.51 -20.23 1.95
CA ILE A 514 20.87 -19.69 2.01
C ILE A 514 21.14 -19.01 3.37
N GLU A 515 20.19 -18.21 3.86
CA GLU A 515 20.29 -17.59 5.19
C GLU A 515 20.44 -18.63 6.30
N SER A 516 19.63 -19.68 6.23
CA SER A 516 19.59 -20.76 7.21
C SER A 516 20.89 -21.54 7.29
N GLU A 517 21.52 -21.78 6.15
CA GLU A 517 22.83 -22.45 6.06
C GLU A 517 23.97 -21.59 6.60
N ALA A 518 23.83 -20.27 6.54
CA ALA A 518 24.83 -19.33 7.04
C ALA A 518 24.72 -19.06 8.56
N TRP A 519 23.63 -19.48 9.22
CA TRP A 519 23.44 -19.20 10.64
C TRP A 519 24.34 -20.05 11.54
N PRO A 520 25.11 -19.43 12.47
CA PRO A 520 25.91 -20.18 13.43
C PRO A 520 25.04 -21.07 14.33
N ALA A 521 25.51 -22.27 14.66
CA ALA A 521 24.82 -23.20 15.54
C ALA A 521 24.47 -22.60 16.93
N GLU A 522 25.25 -21.61 17.40
CA GLU A 522 24.95 -20.90 18.65
C GLU A 522 23.78 -19.91 18.51
N TYR A 523 23.73 -19.14 17.42
CA TYR A 523 22.60 -18.26 17.11
C TYR A 523 21.30 -19.07 16.96
N VAL A 524 21.38 -20.15 16.19
CA VAL A 524 20.32 -21.16 16.04
C VAL A 524 19.83 -21.69 17.40
N ARG A 525 20.74 -22.00 18.33
CA ARG A 525 20.40 -22.45 19.70
C ARG A 525 19.77 -21.36 20.58
N GLN A 526 19.96 -20.09 20.24
CA GLN A 526 19.39 -18.96 20.97
C GLN A 526 17.98 -18.63 20.48
N ILE A 527 17.77 -18.49 19.17
CA ILE A 527 16.48 -18.16 18.53
C ILE A 527 15.45 -19.30 18.58
N SER A 528 15.76 -20.33 19.34
CA SER A 528 15.03 -21.56 19.42
C SER A 528 14.57 -21.93 20.82
N GLY A 529 15.07 -21.20 21.82
CA GLY A 529 14.83 -21.55 23.22
C GLY A 529 15.56 -22.82 23.68
N ALA A 530 16.46 -23.40 22.87
CA ALA A 530 17.15 -24.66 23.19
C ALA A 530 18.07 -24.59 24.44
N ASN A 531 18.42 -23.38 24.91
CA ASN A 531 19.35 -23.20 26.01
C ASN A 531 18.80 -22.22 27.08
N ARG A 532 18.05 -22.74 28.06
CA ARG A 532 17.52 -21.95 29.20
C ARG A 532 18.59 -21.28 30.08
N ARG A 533 19.89 -21.56 29.87
CA ARG A 533 21.01 -21.11 30.73
C ARG A 533 22.07 -20.25 30.05
N VAL A 534 21.91 -19.88 28.78
CA VAL A 534 22.89 -19.00 28.12
C VAL A 534 22.58 -17.56 28.49
N LYS A 535 23.53 -16.87 29.13
CA LYS A 535 23.46 -15.41 29.29
C LYS A 535 23.37 -14.80 27.88
N PRO A 536 22.50 -13.81 27.63
CA PRO A 536 22.40 -13.20 26.32
C PRO A 536 23.76 -12.64 25.94
N ALA A 537 24.48 -13.35 25.06
CA ALA A 537 25.55 -12.73 24.31
C ALA A 537 24.89 -11.74 23.36
N SER A 538 25.48 -10.55 23.26
CA SER A 538 25.10 -9.52 22.29
C SER A 538 25.45 -9.98 20.87
N PHE A 539 24.77 -11.02 20.38
CA PHE A 539 24.76 -11.30 18.95
C PHE A 539 23.82 -10.28 18.30
N ASN A 540 24.30 -9.60 17.25
CA ASN A 540 23.40 -8.88 16.36
C ASN A 540 22.42 -9.89 15.77
N ASP A 541 21.14 -9.54 15.77
CA ASP A 541 20.10 -10.39 15.23
C ASP A 541 20.36 -10.67 13.74
N LEU A 542 20.66 -11.92 13.39
CA LEU A 542 21.01 -12.25 12.00
C LEU A 542 19.79 -12.16 11.06
N PHE A 543 18.57 -12.12 11.59
CA PHE A 543 17.38 -11.76 10.83
C PHE A 543 17.46 -10.34 10.26
N ASP A 544 18.15 -9.41 10.91
CA ASP A 544 18.34 -8.04 10.39
C ASP A 544 19.26 -7.99 9.18
N ARG A 545 20.01 -9.08 8.93
CA ARG A 545 20.84 -9.25 7.72
C ARG A 545 20.09 -9.93 6.59
N SER A 546 18.85 -10.36 6.83
CA SER A 546 18.01 -10.98 5.82
C SER A 546 17.71 -9.98 4.71
N SER A 547 17.72 -10.44 3.46
CA SER A 547 17.25 -9.63 2.34
C SER A 547 15.71 -9.55 2.29
N LEU A 548 15.02 -10.37 3.09
CA LEU A 548 13.57 -10.41 3.23
C LEU A 548 13.13 -9.59 4.44
N ARG A 549 12.20 -8.66 4.23
CA ARG A 549 11.60 -7.91 5.34
C ARG A 549 10.73 -8.84 6.18
N THR A 550 11.16 -9.09 7.41
CA THR A 550 10.43 -9.94 8.37
C THR A 550 9.54 -9.06 9.25
N TYR A 551 8.28 -9.46 9.43
CA TYR A 551 7.32 -8.68 10.22
C TYR A 551 7.10 -9.23 11.63
N ILE A 552 6.96 -10.55 11.77
CA ILE A 552 6.78 -11.22 13.06
C ILE A 552 7.55 -12.55 13.04
N ARG A 553 8.05 -12.95 14.21
CA ARG A 553 8.84 -14.15 14.46
C ARG A 553 8.29 -14.90 15.67
N PHE A 554 8.11 -16.21 15.54
CA PHE A 554 7.52 -17.06 16.57
C PHE A 554 8.38 -18.31 16.81
N HIS A 555 8.46 -18.73 18.06
CA HIS A 555 8.93 -20.07 18.43
C HIS A 555 7.71 -20.93 18.73
N VAL A 556 7.71 -22.16 18.23
CA VAL A 556 6.63 -23.12 18.46
C VAL A 556 7.26 -24.37 19.06
N GLY A 557 7.12 -24.58 20.36
CA GLY A 557 7.66 -25.73 21.08
C GLY A 557 6.57 -26.71 21.49
N VAL A 558 6.91 -27.98 21.60
CA VAL A 558 6.00 -28.97 22.19
C VAL A 558 6.21 -28.98 23.70
N SER A 559 5.16 -28.66 24.45
CA SER A 559 5.18 -28.69 25.91
C SER A 559 5.41 -30.11 26.42
N THR A 560 6.13 -30.19 27.53
CA THR A 560 6.36 -31.46 28.25
C THR A 560 5.18 -31.86 29.14
N GLU A 561 4.16 -31.00 29.27
CA GLU A 561 2.98 -31.25 30.10
C GLU A 561 1.95 -32.15 29.38
N ARG A 562 1.47 -33.18 30.08
CA ARG A 562 0.39 -34.06 29.59
C ARG A 562 -0.92 -33.62 30.20
N VAL A 563 -1.83 -33.05 29.41
CA VAL A 563 -3.08 -32.49 29.95
C VAL A 563 -4.30 -33.37 29.75
N HIS A 564 -4.37 -34.20 28.69
CA HIS A 564 -5.31 -35.33 28.62
C HIS A 564 -4.98 -36.30 27.47
N GLY A 565 -4.87 -37.61 27.76
CA GLY A 565 -4.63 -38.63 26.73
C GLY A 565 -3.32 -38.44 25.95
N ASN A 566 -3.37 -38.64 24.62
CA ASN A 566 -2.23 -38.47 23.70
C ASN A 566 -2.16 -37.07 23.07
N LEU A 567 -2.85 -36.06 23.63
CA LEU A 567 -2.80 -34.68 23.16
C LEU A 567 -1.53 -33.99 23.68
N GLN A 568 -0.77 -33.31 22.80
CA GLN A 568 0.45 -32.58 23.14
C GLN A 568 0.16 -31.08 23.16
N ILE A 569 0.42 -30.42 24.29
CA ILE A 569 0.37 -28.95 24.35
C ILE A 569 1.50 -28.37 23.50
N ILE A 570 1.21 -27.27 22.81
CA ILE A 570 2.22 -26.47 22.11
C ILE A 570 2.35 -25.12 22.80
N ASP A 571 3.59 -24.76 23.11
CA ASP A 571 3.95 -23.45 23.57
C ASP A 571 4.37 -22.57 22.41
N VAL A 572 3.84 -21.35 22.36
CA VAL A 572 4.06 -20.43 21.26
C VAL A 572 4.55 -19.10 21.82
N GLU A 573 5.79 -18.79 21.47
CA GLU A 573 6.49 -17.61 21.95
C GLU A 573 6.61 -16.61 20.81
N ASP A 574 5.91 -15.48 20.91
CA ASP A 574 6.18 -14.32 20.06
C ASP A 574 7.49 -13.68 20.52
N SER A 575 8.52 -13.76 19.68
CA SER A 575 9.85 -13.24 19.98
C SER A 575 9.90 -11.70 20.14
N GLY A 576 8.84 -10.98 19.74
CA GLY A 576 8.68 -9.53 19.94
C GLY A 576 7.60 -9.13 20.96
N GLY A 577 6.96 -10.09 21.63
CA GLY A 577 5.74 -9.88 22.43
C GLY A 577 5.73 -10.62 23.78
N SER A 578 4.52 -10.86 24.32
CA SER A 578 4.34 -11.64 25.56
C SER A 578 3.94 -13.08 25.21
N ASN A 579 4.52 -14.07 25.90
CA ASN A 579 4.28 -15.51 25.71
C ASN A 579 2.79 -15.87 25.75
N VAL A 580 2.33 -16.69 24.79
CA VAL A 580 0.94 -17.18 24.75
C VAL A 580 0.93 -18.70 24.58
N SER A 581 0.70 -19.43 25.67
CA SER A 581 0.41 -20.87 25.60
C SER A 581 -1.04 -21.04 25.10
N LEU A 582 -1.26 -21.90 24.10
CA LEU A 582 -2.49 -21.95 23.30
C LEU A 582 -3.09 -23.37 23.23
N GLU A 583 -3.63 -23.94 24.32
CA GLU A 583 -4.56 -25.10 24.28
C GLU A 583 -5.65 -25.02 25.40
N VAL A 584 -6.84 -25.69 25.40
CA VAL A 584 -7.30 -27.01 24.85
C VAL A 584 -8.84 -27.04 24.48
N ASP A 585 -9.20 -28.10 23.75
CA ASP A 585 -10.39 -28.67 23.05
C ASP A 585 -11.86 -28.60 23.56
N HIS A 586 -12.73 -28.96 22.61
CA HIS A 586 -14.17 -28.85 22.35
C HIS A 586 -15.18 -29.23 23.45
N ASN A 587 -15.98 -28.23 23.84
CA ASN A 587 -17.44 -28.32 24.05
C ASN A 587 -18.13 -26.96 23.78
N GLY A 588 -17.55 -26.13 22.88
CA GLY A 588 -18.21 -24.94 22.32
C GLY A 588 -17.98 -23.58 23.01
N ILE A 589 -17.02 -23.41 23.93
CA ILE A 589 -16.71 -22.08 24.53
C ILE A 589 -15.18 -21.91 24.70
N TYR A 590 -14.63 -20.76 24.28
CA TYR A 590 -13.20 -20.42 24.31
C TYR A 590 -12.84 -19.50 25.49
N THR A 591 -11.76 -19.80 26.23
CA THR A 591 -11.16 -18.85 27.19
C THR A 591 -9.63 -18.89 27.11
N PRO A 592 -8.93 -17.78 26.75
CA PRO A 592 -7.48 -17.72 26.80
C PRO A 592 -6.96 -17.84 28.24
N VAL A 593 -5.93 -18.65 28.49
CA VAL A 593 -5.22 -18.64 29.78
C VAL A 593 -4.35 -17.37 29.82
N LYS A 594 -4.94 -16.25 30.27
CA LYS A 594 -4.16 -15.11 30.76
C LYS A 594 -3.64 -15.46 32.15
N GLY A 595 -2.35 -15.73 32.27
CA GLY A 595 -1.68 -15.84 33.56
C GLY A 595 -0.25 -15.31 33.48
N THR A 596 0.11 -14.43 34.41
CA THR A 596 1.50 -14.11 34.75
C THR A 596 2.12 -15.32 35.44
N THR A 597 3.15 -15.92 34.84
CA THR A 597 4.13 -16.71 35.60
C THR A 597 5.11 -15.79 36.29
#